data_AF-A0A5D0CUF1-F1
#
_entry.id   AF-A0A5D0CUF1-F1
#
_cell.length_a   1.000
_cell.length_b   1.000
_cell.length_c   1.000
_cell.angle_alpha   90.00
_cell.angle_beta   90.00
_cell.angle_gamma   90.00
#
_symmetry.space_group_name_H-M   'P 1'
#
loop_
_entity.id
_entity.type
_entity.pdbx_description
1 polymer ?
#
loop_
_entity_poly.entity_id
_entity_poly.type
_entity_poly.pdbx_seq_one_letter_code
_entity_poly.pdbx_strand_id
1 'polypeptide(L)'
;MDWSKLRVLIKDFITPELRKRIDIHETRYRKAHDGYGEVWITLDGEKIFGGGYYHWYMNTLPIDGASLAVEYGIHKDFYKTHIESKQVEEVMRSGLHETSHITMNLRSYLSTPFQEIIESNNPIYKAFGLVDRRLGRRRFYKIQLEELQAYGRSLLKRIYNNQLI
;
A
#
# COMPACT_ATOMS: atom_id res chain seq x y z
N MET A 1 14.60 -12.51 6.88
CA MET A 1 14.03 -11.83 5.70
C MET A 1 15.00 -10.75 5.28
N ASP A 2 15.43 -10.71 4.01
CA ASP A 2 16.39 -9.70 3.53
C ASP A 2 15.61 -8.47 3.01
N TRP A 3 15.15 -7.64 3.96
CA TRP A 3 14.40 -6.41 3.69
C TRP A 3 15.17 -5.46 2.76
N SER A 4 16.48 -5.33 2.96
CA SER A 4 17.34 -4.46 2.17
C SER A 4 17.29 -4.83 0.69
N LYS A 5 17.32 -6.12 0.35
CA LYS A 5 17.14 -6.58 -1.03
C LYS A 5 15.74 -6.29 -1.57
N LEU A 6 14.70 -6.59 -0.80
CA LEU A 6 13.32 -6.35 -1.21
C LEU A 6 13.07 -4.87 -1.52
N ARG A 7 13.52 -3.98 -0.64
CA ARG A 7 13.42 -2.52 -0.83
C ARG A 7 14.09 -2.07 -2.12
N VAL A 8 15.30 -2.55 -2.43
CA VAL A 8 16.00 -2.22 -3.68
C VAL A 8 15.17 -2.62 -4.90
N LEU A 9 14.62 -3.84 -4.91
CA LEU A 9 13.80 -4.34 -6.01
C LEU A 9 12.52 -3.50 -6.20
N ILE A 10 11.81 -3.19 -5.11
CA ILE A 10 10.60 -2.36 -5.19
C ILE A 10 10.93 -0.96 -5.72
N LYS A 11 12.02 -0.35 -5.23
CA LYS A 11 12.44 0.97 -5.73
C LYS A 11 12.79 0.95 -7.21
N ASP A 12 13.27 -0.17 -7.75
CA ASP A 12 13.50 -0.28 -9.19
C ASP A 12 12.21 -0.32 -10.02
N PHE A 13 11.11 -0.80 -9.45
CA PHE A 13 9.79 -0.78 -10.09
C PHE A 13 9.12 0.59 -10.04
N ILE A 14 9.57 1.51 -9.17
CA ILE A 14 9.06 2.87 -9.12
C ILE A 14 9.58 3.68 -10.32
N THR A 15 8.67 4.46 -10.91
CA THR A 15 8.94 5.44 -11.98
C THR A 15 10.16 6.31 -11.63
N PRO A 16 11.16 6.46 -12.52
CA PRO A 16 12.45 7.09 -12.21
C PRO A 16 12.34 8.46 -11.50
N GLU A 17 11.39 9.29 -11.92
CA GLU A 17 11.14 10.63 -11.37
C GLU A 17 10.62 10.61 -9.92
N LEU A 18 9.97 9.51 -9.50
CA LEU A 18 9.44 9.33 -8.15
C LEU A 18 10.37 8.54 -7.23
N ARG A 19 11.37 7.83 -7.78
CA ARG A 19 12.23 6.89 -7.04
C ARG A 19 13.03 7.53 -5.89
N LYS A 20 13.37 8.81 -6.01
CA LYS A 20 14.06 9.58 -4.95
C LYS A 20 13.11 10.14 -3.89
N ARG A 21 11.83 10.29 -4.24
CA ARG A 21 10.79 10.88 -3.39
C ARG A 21 10.09 9.83 -2.53
N ILE A 22 9.89 8.64 -3.09
CA ILE A 22 9.23 7.53 -2.41
C ILE A 22 10.27 6.62 -1.76
N ASP A 23 10.02 6.29 -0.50
CA ASP A 23 10.82 5.30 0.21
C ASP A 23 9.98 4.38 1.08
N ILE A 24 10.53 3.21 1.40
CA ILE A 24 9.87 2.17 2.18
C ILE A 24 10.82 1.76 3.29
N HIS A 25 10.29 1.65 4.50
CA HIS A 25 11.05 1.39 5.70
C HIS A 25 10.45 0.20 6.44
N GLU A 26 11.29 -0.61 7.07
CA GLU A 26 10.90 -1.69 7.99
C GLU A 26 11.79 -1.55 9.22
N THR A 27 11.19 -1.69 10.40
CA THR A 27 11.92 -1.88 11.65
C THR A 27 11.45 -3.13 12.36
N ARG A 28 12.31 -3.67 13.22
CA ARG A 28 11.95 -4.70 14.20
C ARG A 28 12.49 -4.32 15.56
N TYR A 29 11.62 -4.28 16.56
CA TYR A 29 11.97 -3.87 17.90
C TYR A 29 12.66 -5.01 18.65
N ARG A 30 13.98 -5.13 18.48
CA ARG A 30 14.79 -6.20 19.09
C ARG A 30 14.79 -6.21 20.63
N LYS A 31 14.36 -5.11 21.27
CA LYS A 31 14.26 -4.97 22.73
C LYS A 31 12.85 -5.24 23.27
N ALA A 32 11.84 -5.36 22.40
CA ALA A 32 10.52 -5.82 22.80
C ALA A 32 10.54 -7.34 22.90
N HIS A 33 9.84 -7.91 23.89
CA HIS A 33 9.81 -9.35 24.13
C HIS A 33 9.23 -10.16 22.95
N ASP A 34 8.48 -9.51 22.08
CA ASP A 34 7.81 -10.10 20.93
C ASP A 34 8.55 -9.92 19.59
N GLY A 35 9.55 -9.02 19.55
CA GLY A 35 10.31 -8.69 18.34
C GLY A 35 9.47 -8.09 17.20
N TYR A 36 8.27 -7.58 17.49
CA TYR A 36 7.39 -7.01 16.49
C TYR A 36 7.93 -5.69 15.94
N GLY A 37 7.40 -5.29 14.79
CA GLY A 37 7.90 -4.17 14.01
C GLY A 37 6.79 -3.38 13.35
N GLU A 38 7.21 -2.44 12.52
CA GLU A 38 6.34 -1.69 11.63
C GLU A 38 6.99 -1.55 10.26
N VAL A 39 6.15 -1.33 9.26
CA VAL A 39 6.54 -0.94 7.91
C VAL A 39 5.80 0.34 7.56
N TRP A 40 6.50 1.27 6.94
CA TRP A 40 5.91 2.52 6.50
C TRP A 40 6.51 3.01 5.19
N ILE A 41 5.74 3.83 4.49
CA ILE A 41 6.08 4.45 3.23
C ILE A 41 6.16 5.96 3.43
N THR A 42 7.21 6.56 2.90
CA THR A 42 7.40 8.01 2.92
C THR A 42 7.33 8.62 1.53
N LEU A 43 6.80 9.84 1.44
CA LEU A 43 6.91 10.72 0.28
C LEU A 43 7.67 11.97 0.72
N ASP A 44 8.79 12.27 0.06
CA ASP A 44 9.69 13.38 0.40
C ASP A 44 10.12 13.38 1.88
N GLY A 45 10.27 12.19 2.46
CA GLY A 45 10.64 11.98 3.86
C GLY A 45 9.46 11.90 4.84
N GLU A 46 8.27 12.34 4.44
CA GLU A 46 7.07 12.35 5.29
C GLU A 46 6.31 11.01 5.21
N LYS A 47 5.93 10.44 6.36
CA LYS A 47 5.16 9.18 6.42
C LYS A 47 3.75 9.40 5.87
N ILE A 48 3.40 8.70 4.80
CA ILE A 48 2.09 8.78 4.14
C ILE A 48 1.23 7.53 4.31
N PHE A 49 1.85 6.41 4.67
CA PHE A 49 1.19 5.12 4.86
C PHE A 49 2.04 4.21 5.74
N GLY A 50 1.42 3.28 6.46
CA GLY A 50 2.14 2.28 7.20
C GLY A 50 1.23 1.30 7.93
N GLY A 51 1.85 0.34 8.58
CA GLY A 51 1.20 -0.73 9.33
C GLY A 51 2.19 -1.41 10.25
N GLY A 52 1.67 -2.12 11.23
CA GLY A 52 2.50 -2.74 12.26
C GLY A 52 1.65 -3.51 13.24
N TYR A 53 2.31 -4.38 14.01
CA TYR A 53 1.62 -5.24 14.98
C TYR A 53 0.76 -4.43 15.97
N TYR A 54 1.37 -3.47 16.66
CA TYR A 54 0.64 -2.64 17.63
C TYR A 54 -0.40 -1.76 16.96
N HIS A 55 -0.13 -1.24 15.76
CA HIS A 55 -1.11 -0.49 14.99
C HIS A 55 -2.34 -1.35 14.69
N TRP A 56 -2.17 -2.63 14.36
CA TRP A 56 -3.26 -3.57 14.13
C TRP A 56 -4.04 -3.88 15.41
N TYR A 57 -3.36 -4.38 16.46
CA TYR A 57 -4.01 -4.93 17.65
C TYR A 57 -4.46 -3.89 18.68
N MET A 58 -4.00 -2.63 18.57
CA MET A 58 -4.44 -1.55 19.46
C MET A 58 -5.52 -0.66 18.85
N ASN A 59 -5.95 -0.91 17.62
CA ASN A 59 -7.04 -0.19 16.98
C ASN A 59 -8.27 -1.08 16.81
N THR A 60 -9.45 -0.47 16.84
CA THR A 60 -10.70 -1.15 16.54
C THR A 60 -10.82 -1.35 15.03
N LEU A 61 -11.13 -2.58 14.61
CA LEU A 61 -11.44 -2.83 13.21
C LEU A 61 -12.71 -2.07 12.81
N PRO A 62 -12.77 -1.46 11.62
CA PRO A 62 -13.93 -0.69 11.14
C PRO A 62 -15.08 -1.59 10.67
N ILE A 63 -15.25 -2.76 11.27
CA ILE A 63 -16.25 -3.76 10.87
C ILE A 63 -16.86 -4.41 12.10
N ASP A 64 -18.18 -4.61 12.07
CA ASP A 64 -18.90 -5.37 13.09
C ASP A 64 -18.88 -6.87 12.76
N GLY A 65 -18.70 -7.71 13.77
CA GLY A 65 -18.77 -9.18 13.61
C GLY A 65 -17.69 -9.73 12.66
N ALA A 66 -16.46 -9.20 12.76
CA ALA A 66 -15.33 -9.71 12.02
C ALA A 66 -15.14 -11.22 12.26
N SER A 67 -14.87 -11.98 11.19
CA SER A 67 -14.44 -13.37 11.41
C SER A 67 -13.10 -13.40 12.16
N LEU A 68 -12.83 -14.45 12.93
CA LEU A 68 -11.55 -14.60 13.64
C LEU A 68 -10.34 -14.45 12.69
N ALA A 69 -10.43 -14.98 11.48
CA ALA A 69 -9.36 -14.84 10.49
C ALA A 69 -9.09 -13.37 10.11
N VAL A 70 -10.14 -12.55 10.07
CA VAL A 70 -10.00 -11.11 9.85
C VAL A 70 -9.45 -10.44 11.10
N GLU A 71 -9.95 -10.73 12.31
CA GLU A 71 -9.44 -10.15 13.56
C GLU A 71 -7.94 -10.40 13.79
N TYR A 72 -7.48 -11.63 13.53
CA TYR A 72 -6.07 -11.98 13.62
C TYR A 72 -5.22 -11.48 12.45
N GLY A 73 -5.81 -10.81 11.45
CA GLY A 73 -5.09 -10.30 10.28
C GLY A 73 -4.54 -11.39 9.36
N ILE A 74 -5.06 -12.62 9.45
CA ILE A 74 -4.53 -13.80 8.72
C ILE A 74 -5.43 -14.27 7.58
N HIS A 75 -6.55 -13.58 7.32
CA HIS A 75 -7.43 -13.91 6.20
C HIS A 75 -6.67 -13.85 4.86
N LYS A 76 -6.79 -14.91 4.03
CA LYS A 76 -6.02 -15.05 2.78
C LYS A 76 -6.17 -13.87 1.81
N ASP A 77 -7.35 -13.24 1.79
CA ASP A 77 -7.64 -12.14 0.87
C ASP A 77 -6.81 -10.89 1.15
N PHE A 78 -6.23 -10.72 2.34
CA PHE A 78 -5.32 -9.59 2.62
C PHE A 78 -4.14 -9.55 1.63
N TYR A 79 -3.79 -10.68 1.01
CA TYR A 79 -2.61 -10.85 0.16
C TYR A 79 -2.93 -10.97 -1.34
N LYS A 80 -4.21 -10.90 -1.72
CA LYS A 80 -4.66 -11.03 -3.10
C LYS A 80 -4.72 -9.67 -3.81
N THR A 81 -4.50 -9.69 -5.12
CA THR A 81 -4.81 -8.57 -6.02
C THR A 81 -6.31 -8.32 -6.11
N HIS A 82 -7.11 -9.39 -6.10
CA HIS A 82 -8.57 -9.31 -6.05
C HIS A 82 -9.08 -9.85 -4.70
N ILE A 83 -9.52 -8.93 -3.84
CA ILE A 83 -10.15 -9.21 -2.55
C ILE A 83 -11.61 -9.57 -2.82
N GLU A 84 -12.04 -10.75 -2.38
CA GLU A 84 -13.41 -11.25 -2.54
C GLU A 84 -14.26 -10.96 -1.30
N SER A 85 -13.64 -11.05 -0.12
CA SER A 85 -14.27 -10.77 1.16
C SER A 85 -14.49 -9.27 1.36
N LYS A 86 -15.76 -8.87 1.48
CA LYS A 86 -16.15 -7.48 1.79
C LYS A 86 -15.53 -6.97 3.10
N GLN A 87 -15.47 -7.81 4.14
CA GLN A 87 -14.85 -7.45 5.41
C GLN A 87 -13.37 -7.10 5.23
N VAL A 88 -12.64 -7.91 4.44
CA VAL A 88 -11.23 -7.65 4.17
C VAL A 88 -11.04 -6.40 3.32
N GLU A 89 -11.89 -6.19 2.31
CA GLU A 89 -11.81 -5.00 1.46
C GLU A 89 -12.03 -3.73 2.28
N GLU A 90 -13.02 -3.72 3.17
CA GLU A 90 -13.33 -2.60 4.05
C GLU A 90 -12.18 -2.29 5.02
N VAL A 91 -11.64 -3.31 5.68
CA VAL A 91 -10.48 -3.15 6.57
C VAL A 91 -9.27 -2.60 5.80
N MET A 92 -8.95 -3.18 4.64
CA MET A 92 -7.81 -2.72 3.83
C MET A 92 -8.00 -1.28 3.35
N ARG A 93 -9.23 -0.88 2.99
CA ARG A 93 -9.55 0.50 2.57
C ARG A 93 -9.45 1.52 3.69
N SER A 94 -9.61 1.10 4.95
CA SER A 94 -9.46 1.99 6.11
C SER A 94 -8.02 2.45 6.37
N GLY A 95 -7.03 1.79 5.75
CA GLY A 95 -5.60 2.04 6.01
C GLY A 95 -5.07 1.33 7.25
N LEU A 96 -5.88 0.51 7.93
CA LEU A 96 -5.45 -0.34 9.03
C LEU A 96 -4.76 -1.60 8.48
N HIS A 97 -3.47 -1.72 8.72
CA HIS A 97 -2.65 -2.84 8.23
C HIS A 97 -1.73 -3.41 9.29
N GLU A 98 -1.59 -4.73 9.25
CA GLU A 98 -0.49 -5.46 9.90
C GLU A 98 0.75 -5.39 8.98
N THR A 99 1.94 -5.58 9.57
CA THR A 99 3.23 -5.61 8.88
C THR A 99 3.25 -6.56 7.67
N SER A 100 2.66 -7.74 7.82
CA SER A 100 2.58 -8.79 6.80
C SER A 100 1.72 -8.36 5.61
N HIS A 101 0.62 -7.63 5.85
CA HIS A 101 -0.22 -7.10 4.77
C HIS A 101 0.61 -6.25 3.81
N ILE A 102 1.51 -5.42 4.34
CA ILE A 102 2.35 -4.57 3.48
C ILE A 102 3.48 -5.39 2.86
N THR A 103 4.27 -6.07 3.67
CA THR A 103 5.49 -6.75 3.20
C THR A 103 5.23 -7.90 2.22
N MET A 104 4.16 -8.67 2.42
CA MET A 104 3.83 -9.79 1.55
C MET A 104 3.23 -9.32 0.22
N ASN A 105 2.34 -8.32 0.23
CA ASN A 105 1.82 -7.75 -1.02
C ASN A 105 2.94 -7.10 -1.85
N LEU A 106 3.88 -6.39 -1.22
CA LEU A 106 5.02 -5.79 -1.93
C LEU A 106 5.96 -6.82 -2.55
N ARG A 107 6.10 -8.00 -1.93
CA ARG A 107 6.85 -9.11 -2.53
C ARG A 107 6.14 -9.66 -3.76
N SER A 108 4.86 -9.99 -3.61
CA SER A 108 4.05 -10.55 -4.71
C SER A 108 3.98 -9.58 -5.88
N TYR A 109 3.82 -8.29 -5.61
CA TYR A 109 3.79 -7.19 -6.58
C TYR A 109 4.95 -7.23 -7.59
N LEU A 110 6.16 -7.60 -7.17
CA LEU A 110 7.33 -7.68 -8.06
C LEU A 110 7.16 -8.70 -9.20
N SER A 111 6.36 -9.74 -8.95
CA SER A 111 6.06 -10.81 -9.92
C SER A 111 4.65 -10.72 -10.51
N THR A 112 3.79 -9.83 -10.02
CA THR A 112 2.41 -9.70 -10.51
C THR A 112 2.38 -9.01 -11.89
N PRO A 113 1.61 -9.53 -12.87
CA PRO A 113 1.35 -8.85 -14.13
C PRO A 113 0.78 -7.44 -13.93
N PHE A 114 1.27 -6.48 -14.72
CA PHE A 114 0.86 -5.07 -14.54
C PHE A 114 -0.65 -4.84 -14.71
N GLN A 115 -1.30 -5.58 -15.61
CA GLN A 115 -2.73 -5.45 -15.83
C GLN A 115 -3.53 -5.84 -14.57
N GLU A 116 -3.12 -6.92 -13.91
CA GLU A 116 -3.73 -7.37 -12.66
C GLU A 116 -3.51 -6.36 -11.52
N ILE A 117 -2.35 -5.70 -11.48
CA ILE A 117 -2.06 -4.66 -10.49
C ILE A 117 -2.98 -3.44 -10.67
N ILE A 118 -3.14 -2.95 -11.91
CA ILE A 118 -3.89 -1.71 -12.13
C ILE A 118 -5.42 -1.91 -11.97
N GLU A 119 -5.91 -3.14 -12.18
CA GLU A 119 -7.30 -3.56 -11.98
C GLU A 119 -7.60 -4.02 -10.54
N SER A 120 -6.56 -4.17 -9.71
CA SER A 120 -6.68 -4.62 -8.32
C SER A 120 -7.61 -3.73 -7.48
N ASN A 121 -8.45 -4.36 -6.65
CA ASN A 121 -9.19 -3.68 -5.57
C ASN A 121 -8.43 -3.67 -4.23
N ASN A 122 -7.26 -4.30 -4.16
CA ASN A 122 -6.37 -4.21 -3.01
C ASN A 122 -5.61 -2.87 -3.06
N PRO A 123 -5.73 -2.02 -2.04
CA PRO A 123 -5.20 -0.65 -2.07
C PRO A 123 -3.68 -0.59 -2.16
N ILE A 124 -2.96 -1.61 -1.69
CA ILE A 124 -1.50 -1.65 -1.77
C ILE A 124 -1.05 -1.85 -3.23
N TYR A 125 -1.63 -2.84 -3.93
CA TYR A 125 -1.35 -3.02 -5.36
C TYR A 125 -1.80 -1.80 -6.18
N LYS A 126 -2.99 -1.26 -5.89
CA LYS A 126 -3.49 -0.07 -6.58
C LYS A 126 -2.54 1.11 -6.43
N ALA A 127 -2.09 1.41 -5.20
CA ALA A 127 -1.16 2.50 -4.93
C ALA A 127 0.19 2.30 -5.63
N PHE A 128 0.77 1.10 -5.55
CA PHE A 128 2.04 0.81 -6.21
C PHE A 128 1.92 0.78 -7.73
N GLY A 129 0.76 0.36 -8.27
CA GLY A 129 0.44 0.42 -9.69
C GLY A 129 0.44 1.84 -10.26
N LEU A 130 0.06 2.85 -9.47
CA LEU A 130 0.07 4.26 -9.87
C LEU A 130 1.48 4.85 -9.98
N VAL A 131 2.44 4.33 -9.20
CA VAL A 131 3.85 4.77 -9.23
C VAL A 131 4.74 3.82 -10.02
N ASP A 132 4.20 2.71 -10.51
CA ASP A 132 4.91 1.67 -11.27
C ASP A 132 5.44 2.22 -12.60
N ARG A 133 6.73 1.99 -12.87
CA ARG A 133 7.37 2.38 -14.14
C ARG A 133 6.72 1.74 -15.37
N ARG A 134 6.02 0.62 -15.20
CA ARG A 134 5.27 -0.07 -16.26
C ARG A 134 4.03 0.73 -16.67
N LEU A 135 3.42 1.56 -15.81
CA LEU A 135 2.21 2.34 -16.14
C LEU A 135 2.44 3.27 -17.33
N GLY A 136 3.52 4.05 -17.30
CA GLY A 136 3.85 5.03 -18.33
C GLY A 136 2.93 6.26 -18.34
N ARG A 137 3.48 7.39 -18.80
CA ARG A 137 2.85 8.72 -18.69
C ARG A 137 1.45 8.81 -19.32
N ARG A 138 1.26 8.21 -20.51
CA ARG A 138 -0.02 8.27 -21.23
C ARG A 138 -1.18 7.65 -20.44
N ARG A 139 -0.95 6.48 -19.84
CA ARG A 139 -2.00 5.79 -19.05
C ARG A 139 -2.26 6.51 -17.74
N PHE A 140 -1.21 7.04 -17.09
CA PHE A 140 -1.35 7.85 -15.90
C PHE A 140 -2.27 9.06 -16.12
N TYR A 141 -2.05 9.86 -17.17
CA TYR A 141 -2.91 11.00 -17.48
C TYR A 141 -4.36 10.59 -17.79
N LYS A 142 -4.58 9.46 -18.45
CA LYS A 142 -5.92 8.94 -18.70
C LYS A 142 -6.65 8.63 -17.38
N ILE A 143 -5.99 7.93 -16.44
CA ILE A 143 -6.55 7.63 -15.12
C ILE A 143 -6.87 8.92 -14.36
N GLN A 144 -5.94 9.89 -14.35
CA GLN A 144 -6.18 11.18 -13.70
C GLN A 144 -7.39 11.92 -14.29
N LEU A 145 -7.54 11.91 -15.62
CA LEU A 145 -8.69 12.54 -16.28
C LEU A 145 -10.01 11.84 -15.90
N GLU A 146 -10.03 10.51 -15.90
CA GLU A 146 -11.19 9.71 -15.49
C GLU A 146 -11.56 9.95 -14.02
N GLU A 147 -10.58 9.96 -13.11
CA GLU A 147 -10.81 10.27 -11.68
C GLU A 147 -11.29 11.72 -11.47
N LEU A 148 -10.71 12.69 -12.18
CA LEU A 148 -11.16 14.09 -12.13
C LEU A 148 -12.59 14.26 -12.63
N GLN A 149 -12.98 13.50 -13.66
CA GLN A 149 -14.34 13.49 -14.21
C GLN A 149 -15.32 12.77 -13.27
N ALA A 150 -14.92 11.67 -12.64
CA ALA A 150 -15.75 10.88 -11.74
C ALA A 150 -15.97 11.53 -10.37
N TYR A 151 -14.95 12.19 -9.81
CA TYR A 151 -14.96 12.64 -8.40
C TYR A 151 -14.96 14.17 -8.21
N GLY A 152 -15.17 14.96 -9.27
CA GLY A 152 -15.47 16.39 -9.16
C GLY A 152 -14.59 17.16 -8.17
N ARG A 153 -13.32 17.41 -8.54
CA ARG A 153 -12.36 18.25 -7.77
C ARG A 153 -12.15 17.86 -6.28
N SER A 154 -11.77 16.62 -5.96
CA SER A 154 -11.12 16.33 -4.66
C SER A 154 -10.04 15.23 -4.73
N LEU A 155 -9.22 15.16 -3.68
CA LEU A 155 -7.92 14.47 -3.49
C LEU A 155 -6.77 14.85 -4.45
N LEU A 156 -6.95 14.76 -5.77
CA LEU A 156 -5.88 15.09 -6.72
C LEU A 156 -5.48 16.55 -6.63
N LYS A 157 -6.40 17.47 -6.33
CA LYS A 157 -6.08 18.89 -6.07
C LYS A 157 -5.14 19.07 -4.86
N ARG A 158 -5.13 18.18 -3.86
CA ARG A 158 -4.17 18.25 -2.73
C ARG A 158 -2.77 17.78 -3.14
N ILE A 159 -2.69 16.78 -4.03
CA ILE A 159 -1.42 16.32 -4.61
C ILE A 159 -0.89 17.32 -5.65
N TYR A 160 -1.78 17.99 -6.41
CA TYR A 160 -1.44 18.94 -7.47
C TYR A 160 -1.25 20.39 -6.98
N ASN A 161 -1.94 20.82 -5.92
CA ASN A 161 -1.75 22.16 -5.32
C ASN A 161 -0.52 22.23 -4.42
N ASN A 162 0.06 21.11 -4.00
CA ASN A 162 1.46 21.06 -3.58
C ASN A 162 2.35 20.91 -4.82
N GLN A 163 2.29 21.94 -5.67
CA GLN A 163 3.43 22.21 -6.53
C GLN A 163 4.63 22.38 -5.61
N LEU A 164 5.57 21.45 -5.74
CA LEU A 164 6.99 21.78 -5.63
C LEU A 164 7.24 23.02 -6.50
N ILE A 165 7.17 24.17 -5.85
CA ILE A 165 8.11 25.29 -5.98
C ILE A 165 8.66 25.50 -4.58
#